data_AF-A0A3M1WMD7-F1
#
_entry.id   AF-A0A3M1WMD7-F1
#
_cell.length_a   1.000
_cell.length_b   1.000
_cell.length_c   1.000
_cell.angle_alpha   90.00
_cell.angle_beta   90.00
_cell.angle_gamma   90.00
#
_symmetry.space_group_name_H-M   'P 1'
#
loop_
_entity.id
_entity.type
_entity.pdbx_description
1 polymer ?
#
loop_
_entity_poly.entity_id
_entity_poly.type
_entity_poly.pdbx_seq_one_letter_code
_entity_poly.pdbx_strand_id
1 'polypeptide(L)'
;MPHTHKNRPRGSFRAPANVSPSSQGSEKRASRRPPPLQLKASSQPIQRFRLSEDDQEAYPRLAYYLQHNMPDILNNRRIMRGLLSYGQLSREDVAGHVAWGSGPLVTVTDLEGANGEFTPNSDSDELRIDLDIVQQLQDAGRGDANAALLLVGSTILHEFTHYGDDQDGEDYTEGHGEEGQAFEEYVYGRDIDNLEDASEVIEEYNARRRRRRGR
;
A
#
# COMPACT_ATOMS: atom_id res chain seq x y z
N MET A 1 -53.53 -7.74 11.81
CA MET A 1 -54.78 -8.41 11.38
C MET A 1 -55.79 -7.30 11.10
N PRO A 2 -56.36 -7.16 9.89
CA PRO A 2 -56.95 -8.25 9.11
C PRO A 2 -56.41 -8.41 7.68
N HIS A 3 -56.67 -9.61 7.17
CA HIS A 3 -56.46 -10.11 5.82
C HIS A 3 -57.46 -9.53 4.81
N THR A 4 -57.07 -9.42 3.53
CA THR A 4 -57.83 -10.07 2.43
C THR A 4 -56.98 -10.24 1.16
N HIS A 5 -57.10 -11.45 0.61
CA HIS A 5 -56.54 -11.99 -0.64
C HIS A 5 -57.12 -11.41 -1.94
N LYS A 6 -56.35 -11.60 -3.04
CA LYS A 6 -56.71 -12.17 -4.38
C LYS A 6 -55.83 -11.46 -5.44
N ASN A 7 -55.33 -12.03 -6.54
CA ASN A 7 -55.33 -13.36 -7.15
C ASN A 7 -54.25 -13.33 -8.26
N ARG A 8 -53.62 -14.48 -8.58
CA ARG A 8 -52.80 -14.70 -9.79
C ARG A 8 -53.66 -15.12 -10.99
N PRO A 9 -53.15 -14.98 -12.22
CA PRO A 9 -52.96 -16.16 -13.10
C PRO A 9 -51.59 -16.13 -13.81
N ARG A 10 -50.77 -17.20 -13.76
CA ARG A 10 -50.69 -18.36 -14.69
C ARG A 10 -50.61 -18.00 -16.17
N GLY A 11 -49.41 -18.17 -16.74
CA GLY A 11 -49.15 -18.31 -18.17
C GLY A 11 -47.92 -19.19 -18.39
N SER A 12 -48.14 -20.37 -18.97
CA SER A 12 -47.14 -21.42 -19.28
C SER A 12 -47.23 -21.76 -20.77
N PHE A 13 -46.14 -21.65 -21.53
CA PHE A 13 -45.99 -22.23 -22.89
C PHE A 13 -44.49 -22.54 -23.10
N ARG A 14 -44.05 -23.79 -22.98
CA ARG A 14 -43.86 -24.83 -24.02
C ARG A 14 -42.89 -24.46 -25.15
N ALA A 15 -41.75 -25.15 -25.15
CA ALA A 15 -40.84 -25.35 -26.28
C ALA A 15 -41.43 -26.28 -27.36
N PRO A 16 -40.80 -26.31 -28.54
CA PRO A 16 -40.46 -27.60 -29.13
C PRO A 16 -39.00 -27.68 -29.65
N ALA A 17 -38.44 -28.88 -29.57
CA ALA A 17 -37.29 -29.35 -30.33
C ALA A 17 -37.65 -29.54 -31.82
N ASN A 18 -36.68 -29.59 -32.75
CA ASN A 18 -36.19 -30.85 -33.35
C ASN A 18 -35.28 -30.65 -34.61
N VAL A 19 -34.31 -31.57 -34.74
CA VAL A 19 -33.55 -32.12 -35.91
C VAL A 19 -32.69 -31.26 -36.88
N SER A 20 -31.44 -31.72 -37.04
CA SER A 20 -30.48 -31.53 -38.15
C SER A 20 -30.92 -32.27 -39.46
N PRO A 21 -30.23 -32.17 -40.63
CA PRO A 21 -28.94 -32.86 -40.85
C PRO A 21 -27.94 -32.25 -41.88
N SER A 22 -26.65 -32.56 -41.64
CA SER A 22 -25.56 -32.93 -42.58
C SER A 22 -25.25 -32.16 -43.89
N SER A 23 -24.00 -31.69 -44.02
CA SER A 23 -23.04 -32.08 -45.09
C SER A 23 -21.62 -31.57 -44.74
N GLN A 24 -20.70 -32.48 -44.38
CA GLN A 24 -19.52 -32.88 -45.17
C GLN A 24 -18.81 -31.77 -45.97
N GLY A 25 -17.66 -31.34 -45.44
CA GLY A 25 -16.65 -30.54 -46.13
C GLY A 25 -15.29 -30.76 -45.47
N SER A 26 -14.47 -31.57 -46.12
CA SER A 26 -13.13 -32.00 -45.72
C SER A 26 -12.10 -30.90 -45.89
N GLU A 27 -11.42 -30.49 -44.82
CA GLU A 27 -10.10 -29.86 -44.91
C GLU A 27 -9.17 -30.37 -43.79
N LYS A 28 -8.15 -31.12 -44.21
CA LYS A 28 -6.93 -31.34 -43.41
C LYS A 28 -6.24 -29.98 -43.26
N ARG A 29 -6.28 -29.41 -42.06
CA ARG A 29 -5.39 -28.29 -41.69
C ARG A 29 -4.62 -28.64 -40.44
N ALA A 30 -3.30 -28.54 -40.58
CA ALA A 30 -2.30 -28.92 -39.63
C ALA A 30 -2.55 -28.35 -38.23
N SER A 31 -2.20 -29.17 -37.24
CA SER A 31 -1.99 -28.82 -35.83
C SER A 31 -1.28 -27.47 -35.71
N ARG A 32 -2.04 -26.42 -35.38
CA ARG A 32 -1.50 -25.16 -34.89
C ARG A 32 -1.46 -25.24 -33.38
N ARG A 33 -0.41 -25.87 -32.84
CA ARG A 33 0.03 -25.53 -31.48
C ARG A 33 0.33 -24.03 -31.48
N PRO A 34 -0.18 -23.25 -30.51
CA PRO A 34 0.29 -21.88 -30.33
C PRO A 34 1.81 -21.93 -30.10
N PRO A 35 2.59 -21.00 -30.64
CA PRO A 35 4.01 -20.93 -30.34
C PRO A 35 4.18 -20.77 -28.82
N PRO A 36 5.14 -21.45 -28.19
CA PRO A 36 5.45 -21.16 -26.79
C PRO A 36 5.87 -19.69 -26.70
N LEU A 37 5.23 -18.94 -25.80
CA LEU A 37 5.69 -17.62 -25.38
C LEU A 37 7.14 -17.75 -24.91
N GLN A 38 8.08 -17.37 -25.78
CA GLN A 38 9.46 -17.16 -25.37
C GLN A 38 9.50 -15.83 -24.62
N LEU A 39 9.31 -15.87 -23.30
CA LEU A 39 9.77 -14.77 -22.46
C LEU A 39 11.29 -14.72 -22.60
N LYS A 40 11.79 -13.67 -23.25
CA LYS A 40 13.18 -13.27 -23.07
C LYS A 40 13.35 -12.87 -21.61
N ALA A 41 14.08 -13.68 -20.86
CA ALA A 41 14.63 -13.26 -19.59
C ALA A 41 15.67 -12.17 -19.89
N SER A 42 15.32 -10.91 -19.60
CA SER A 42 16.30 -9.84 -19.40
C SER A 42 16.31 -9.50 -17.91
N SER A 43 17.44 -9.79 -17.31
CA SER A 43 17.80 -9.66 -15.89
C SER A 43 18.05 -8.20 -15.52
N GLN A 44 17.00 -7.48 -15.16
CA GLN A 44 17.10 -6.33 -14.26
C GLN A 44 15.99 -6.44 -13.22
N PRO A 45 16.25 -6.16 -11.93
CA PRO A 45 15.23 -6.20 -10.90
C PRO A 45 14.14 -5.20 -11.28
N ILE A 46 12.89 -5.67 -11.29
CA ILE A 46 11.74 -4.81 -11.54
C ILE A 46 11.74 -3.81 -10.38
N GLN A 47 12.00 -2.53 -10.68
CA GLN A 47 12.08 -1.42 -9.73
C GLN A 47 10.71 -0.93 -9.34
N ARG A 48 10.62 -0.51 -8.08
CA ARG A 48 9.39 -0.74 -7.40
C ARG A 48 9.28 0.01 -6.03
N PHE A 49 8.13 0.48 -5.43
CA PHE A 49 8.02 1.57 -4.40
C PHE A 49 9.23 2.47 -4.48
N ARG A 50 9.20 3.33 -5.49
CA ARG A 50 10.37 3.48 -6.35
C ARG A 50 11.46 4.20 -5.56
N LEU A 51 12.70 3.74 -5.71
CA LEU A 51 13.87 4.42 -5.20
C LEU A 51 14.88 4.41 -6.35
N SER A 52 15.54 5.52 -6.63
CA SER A 52 16.49 5.60 -7.74
C SER A 52 17.61 4.56 -7.60
N GLU A 53 18.27 4.15 -8.69
CA GLU A 53 19.39 3.20 -8.58
C GLU A 53 20.53 3.79 -7.73
N ASP A 54 20.81 5.09 -7.89
CA ASP A 54 21.80 5.82 -7.10
C ASP A 54 21.43 5.82 -5.61
N ASP A 55 20.17 6.09 -5.26
CA ASP A 55 19.71 6.07 -3.86
C ASP A 55 19.67 4.66 -3.26
N GLN A 56 19.41 3.63 -4.08
CA GLN A 56 19.50 2.25 -3.62
C GLN A 56 20.94 1.88 -3.22
N GLU A 57 21.93 2.38 -3.96
CA GLU A 57 23.35 2.19 -3.64
C GLU A 57 23.79 3.04 -2.44
N ALA A 58 23.34 4.29 -2.36
CA ALA A 58 23.68 5.21 -1.28
C ALA A 58 23.00 4.83 0.06
N TYR A 59 21.77 4.31 0.00
CA TYR A 59 20.90 4.10 1.16
C TYR A 59 20.40 2.66 1.29
N PRO A 60 21.30 1.66 1.44
CA PRO A 60 20.94 0.24 1.34
C PRO A 60 19.93 -0.24 2.39
N ARG A 61 19.88 0.35 3.59
CA ARG A 61 18.88 -0.05 4.61
C ARG A 61 17.48 0.48 4.28
N LEU A 62 17.37 1.66 3.68
CA LEU A 62 16.11 2.21 3.18
C LEU A 62 15.61 1.36 2.00
N ALA A 63 16.50 1.07 1.04
CA ALA A 63 16.19 0.19 -0.08
C ALA A 63 15.69 -1.18 0.39
N TYR A 64 16.37 -1.79 1.36
CA TYR A 64 15.95 -3.07 1.95
C TYR A 64 14.57 -2.98 2.59
N TYR A 65 14.32 -1.93 3.38
CA TYR A 65 13.03 -1.71 4.05
C TYR A 65 11.88 -1.62 3.04
N LEU A 66 12.01 -0.78 2.01
CA LEU A 66 11.00 -0.62 0.97
C LEU A 66 10.76 -1.93 0.20
N GLN A 67 11.82 -2.70 -0.08
CA GLN A 67 11.74 -3.95 -0.83
C GLN A 67 11.08 -5.10 -0.05
N HIS A 68 11.42 -5.22 1.24
CA HIS A 68 11.17 -6.45 1.98
C HIS A 68 10.24 -6.28 3.18
N ASN A 69 10.18 -5.08 3.76
CA ASN A 69 9.41 -4.85 4.99
C ASN A 69 8.13 -4.05 4.72
N MET A 70 8.15 -3.08 3.80
CA MET A 70 6.95 -2.30 3.48
C MET A 70 5.76 -3.16 3.04
N PRO A 71 5.91 -4.24 2.23
CA PRO A 71 4.78 -5.12 1.89
C PRO A 71 4.11 -5.79 3.10
N ASP A 72 4.81 -5.93 4.23
CA ASP A 72 4.23 -6.57 5.43
C ASP A 72 3.13 -5.72 6.07
N ILE A 73 3.00 -4.43 5.75
CA ILE A 73 1.93 -3.59 6.29
C ILE A 73 0.54 -4.12 5.92
N LEU A 74 0.42 -4.86 4.80
CA LEU A 74 -0.82 -5.53 4.37
C LEU A 74 -1.38 -6.52 5.41
N ASN A 75 -0.50 -7.03 6.27
CA ASN A 75 -0.82 -7.95 7.37
C ASN A 75 -1.01 -7.22 8.71
N ASN A 76 -0.61 -5.94 8.81
CA ASN A 76 -0.82 -5.12 9.98
C ASN A 76 -2.21 -4.46 9.94
N ARG A 77 -3.17 -5.06 10.66
CA ARG A 77 -4.56 -4.57 10.70
C ARG A 77 -4.70 -3.12 11.19
N ARG A 78 -3.79 -2.63 12.03
CA ARG A 78 -3.88 -1.27 12.56
C ARG A 78 -3.39 -0.26 11.53
N ILE A 79 -2.24 -0.52 10.91
CA ILE A 79 -1.73 0.30 9.79
C ILE A 79 -2.74 0.33 8.65
N MET A 80 -3.24 -0.83 8.20
CA MET A 80 -4.23 -0.90 7.12
C MET A 80 -5.49 -0.09 7.43
N ARG A 81 -5.98 -0.11 8.67
CA ARG A 81 -7.16 0.70 9.03
C ARG A 81 -6.86 2.18 9.02
N GLY A 82 -5.66 2.60 9.43
CA GLY A 82 -5.23 3.99 9.33
C GLY A 82 -5.24 4.45 7.88
N LEU A 83 -4.53 3.74 6.98
CA LEU A 83 -4.46 4.09 5.56
C LEU A 83 -5.84 4.15 4.88
N LEU A 84 -6.72 3.20 5.20
CA LEU A 84 -8.10 3.19 4.67
C LEU A 84 -8.97 4.34 5.20
N SER A 85 -8.67 4.87 6.38
CA SER A 85 -9.52 5.88 7.03
C SER A 85 -9.04 7.30 6.75
N TYR A 86 -7.73 7.52 6.75
CA TYR A 86 -7.12 8.85 6.66
C TYR A 86 -6.46 9.13 5.32
N GLY A 87 -6.06 8.09 4.58
CA GLY A 87 -5.57 8.26 3.21
C GLY A 87 -6.63 7.90 2.17
N GLN A 88 -7.86 7.60 2.60
CA GLN A 88 -9.01 7.23 1.74
C GLN A 88 -8.73 6.07 0.74
N LEU A 89 -7.66 5.31 0.94
CA LEU A 89 -7.23 4.22 0.06
C LEU A 89 -8.07 2.96 0.24
N SER A 90 -8.40 2.26 -0.86
CA SER A 90 -8.92 0.90 -0.74
C SER A 90 -7.80 -0.09 -0.37
N ARG A 91 -8.19 -1.30 0.07
CA ARG A 91 -7.20 -2.35 0.34
C ARG A 91 -6.43 -2.73 -0.93
N GLU A 92 -7.11 -2.74 -2.07
CA GLU A 92 -6.54 -2.99 -3.37
C GLU A 92 -5.52 -1.91 -3.76
N ASP A 93 -5.81 -0.63 -3.50
CA ASP A 93 -4.89 0.48 -3.79
C ASP A 93 -3.63 0.37 -2.94
N VAL A 94 -3.79 0.17 -1.62
CA VAL A 94 -2.62 -0.06 -0.74
C VAL A 94 -1.81 -1.26 -1.23
N ALA A 95 -2.45 -2.40 -1.55
CA ALA A 95 -1.74 -3.58 -2.06
C ALA A 95 -1.03 -3.32 -3.40
N GLY A 96 -1.60 -2.48 -4.25
CA GLY A 96 -0.99 -1.99 -5.47
C GLY A 96 0.27 -1.18 -5.16
N HIS A 97 0.17 -0.14 -4.34
CA HIS A 97 1.27 0.79 -4.12
C HIS A 97 2.40 0.22 -3.26
N VAL A 98 2.08 -0.57 -2.23
CA VAL A 98 3.09 -1.13 -1.30
C VAL A 98 3.73 -2.40 -1.81
N ALA A 99 3.14 -3.02 -2.84
CA ALA A 99 3.94 -3.92 -3.65
C ALA A 99 5.11 -3.09 -4.12
N TRP A 100 6.32 -3.63 -3.96
CA TRP A 100 7.46 -3.13 -4.71
C TRP A 100 6.87 -2.98 -6.16
N GLY A 101 6.67 -1.70 -6.60
CA GLY A 101 6.73 -1.03 -7.93
C GLY A 101 5.58 -0.63 -8.71
N SER A 102 4.59 -0.37 -7.94
CA SER A 102 3.37 0.19 -8.39
C SER A 102 2.99 1.34 -7.47
N GLY A 103 3.96 1.90 -6.72
CA GLY A 103 3.78 3.00 -5.77
C GLY A 103 4.66 4.21 -6.09
N PRO A 104 4.50 5.27 -5.29
CA PRO A 104 5.19 6.54 -5.52
C PRO A 104 6.71 6.39 -5.40
N LEU A 105 7.41 7.32 -6.03
CA LEU A 105 8.86 7.48 -5.94
C LEU A 105 9.20 8.09 -4.58
N VAL A 106 9.97 7.35 -3.79
CA VAL A 106 10.63 7.87 -2.60
C VAL A 106 11.94 8.53 -3.05
N THR A 107 12.04 9.84 -2.83
CA THR A 107 13.25 10.63 -3.11
C THR A 107 13.87 11.06 -1.79
N VAL A 108 15.19 10.85 -1.64
CA VAL A 108 15.94 11.37 -0.50
C VAL A 108 16.45 12.77 -0.84
N THR A 109 16.08 13.75 -0.03
CA THR A 109 16.47 15.16 -0.25
C THR A 109 16.70 15.84 1.09
N ASP A 110 17.51 16.90 1.09
CA ASP A 110 17.69 17.78 2.25
C ASP A 110 16.40 18.62 2.42
N LEU A 111 15.66 18.39 3.51
CA LEU A 111 14.43 19.11 3.83
C LEU A 111 14.66 20.04 5.03
N GLU A 112 14.22 21.30 4.91
CA GLU A 112 14.31 22.24 6.02
C GLU A 112 13.08 22.15 6.93
N GLY A 113 13.25 21.56 8.11
CA GLY A 113 12.24 21.60 9.18
C GLY A 113 11.10 20.60 9.04
N ALA A 114 11.25 19.57 8.19
CA ALA A 114 10.31 18.48 8.03
C ALA A 114 11.06 17.15 7.83
N ASN A 115 10.45 16.05 8.23
CA ASN A 115 10.97 14.69 8.01
C ASN A 115 10.59 14.13 6.64
N GLY A 116 9.45 14.57 6.10
CA GLY A 116 8.92 14.18 4.81
C GLY A 116 8.12 15.32 4.17
N GLU A 117 7.86 15.18 2.88
CA GLU A 117 6.99 16.08 2.15
C GLU A 117 6.32 15.37 0.96
N PHE A 118 5.00 15.52 0.85
CA PHE A 118 4.21 15.29 -0.34
C PHE A 118 3.63 16.60 -0.86
N THR A 119 3.54 16.77 -2.19
CA THR A 119 2.96 17.97 -2.81
C THR A 119 1.57 17.65 -3.38
N PRO A 120 0.48 18.02 -2.67
CA PRO A 120 -0.88 17.74 -3.14
C PRO A 120 -1.25 18.57 -4.37
N ASN A 121 -2.28 18.14 -5.10
CA ASN A 121 -2.86 18.83 -6.26
C ASN A 121 -1.86 19.12 -7.39
N SER A 122 -0.82 18.29 -7.53
CA SER A 122 0.28 18.53 -8.48
C SER A 122 0.55 17.38 -9.46
N ASP A 123 -0.34 16.40 -9.52
CA ASP A 123 -0.11 15.10 -10.20
C ASP A 123 1.19 14.42 -9.72
N SER A 124 1.65 14.74 -8.50
CA SER A 124 2.87 14.20 -7.93
C SER A 124 2.71 12.71 -7.61
N ASP A 125 3.69 11.94 -8.04
CA ASP A 125 3.88 10.54 -7.63
C ASP A 125 5.21 10.41 -6.88
N GLU A 126 5.58 11.45 -6.12
CA GLU A 126 6.83 11.56 -5.36
C GLU A 126 6.54 11.83 -3.88
N LEU A 127 7.15 11.03 -3.00
CA LEU A 127 7.27 11.28 -1.56
C LEU A 127 8.72 11.66 -1.28
N ARG A 128 8.95 12.86 -0.75
CA ARG A 128 10.30 13.31 -0.36
C ARG A 128 10.52 12.94 1.10
N ILE A 129 11.70 12.42 1.40
CA ILE A 129 12.09 12.05 2.77
C ILE A 129 13.41 12.72 3.07
N ASP A 130 13.51 13.28 4.28
CA ASP A 130 14.65 14.05 4.70
C ASP A 130 15.93 13.19 4.79
N LEU A 131 17.02 13.76 4.32
CA LEU A 131 18.33 13.15 4.30
C LEU A 131 18.80 12.79 5.72
N ASP A 132 18.52 13.62 6.73
CA ASP A 132 19.05 13.37 8.07
C ASP A 132 18.42 12.14 8.71
N ILE A 133 17.12 11.91 8.55
CA ILE A 133 16.48 10.70 9.10
C ILE A 133 16.89 9.43 8.34
N VAL A 134 17.16 9.55 7.05
CA VAL A 134 17.69 8.44 6.24
C VAL A 134 19.11 8.10 6.71
N GLN A 135 19.96 9.10 6.96
CA GLN A 135 21.30 8.89 7.51
C GLN A 135 21.25 8.26 8.90
N GLN A 136 20.34 8.72 9.76
CA GLN A 136 20.10 8.08 11.07
C GLN A 136 19.76 6.60 10.93
N LEU A 137 18.92 6.22 9.96
CA LEU A 137 18.66 4.81 9.64
C LEU A 137 19.91 4.07 9.16
N GLN A 138 20.73 4.68 8.29
CA GLN A 138 21.95 4.05 7.80
C GLN A 138 22.93 3.78 8.95
N ASP A 139 23.15 4.77 9.80
CA ASP A 139 24.16 4.74 10.86
C ASP A 139 23.69 4.05 12.15
N ALA A 140 22.38 3.79 12.28
CA ALA A 140 21.80 3.22 13.49
C ALA A 140 22.47 1.89 13.91
N GLY A 141 23.04 1.89 15.11
CA GLY A 141 23.55 0.69 15.76
C GLY A 141 22.43 -0.28 16.17
N ARG A 142 22.81 -1.42 16.75
CA ARG A 142 21.83 -2.45 17.18
C ARG A 142 20.79 -1.94 18.18
N GLY A 143 21.12 -0.93 18.99
CA GLY A 143 20.20 -0.36 19.98
C GLY A 143 19.09 0.47 19.34
N ASP A 144 19.46 1.29 18.35
CA ASP A 144 18.57 2.32 17.80
C ASP A 144 17.95 1.91 16.46
N ALA A 145 18.41 0.80 15.87
CA ALA A 145 17.96 0.34 14.55
C ALA A 145 16.44 0.22 14.42
N ASN A 146 15.73 -0.20 15.47
CA ASN A 146 14.28 -0.28 15.43
C ASN A 146 13.61 1.09 15.50
N ALA A 147 14.16 2.03 16.28
CA ALA A 147 13.63 3.38 16.40
C ALA A 147 13.86 4.16 15.10
N ALA A 148 15.07 4.09 14.54
CA ALA A 148 15.37 4.72 13.25
C ALA A 148 14.53 4.13 12.10
N LEU A 149 14.32 2.80 12.10
CA LEU A 149 13.44 2.16 11.13
C LEU A 149 11.98 2.58 11.31
N LEU A 150 11.52 2.72 12.55
CA LEU A 150 10.17 3.19 12.84
C LEU A 150 9.99 4.64 12.42
N LEU A 151 10.95 5.53 12.70
CA LEU A 151 10.90 6.94 12.27
C LEU A 151 10.74 7.03 10.75
N VAL A 152 11.68 6.47 9.99
CA VAL A 152 11.61 6.47 8.52
C VAL A 152 10.34 5.80 7.99
N GLY A 153 9.96 4.66 8.57
CA GLY A 153 8.75 3.95 8.17
C GLY A 153 7.47 4.71 8.47
N SER A 154 7.44 5.46 9.57
CA SER A 154 6.32 6.32 9.96
C SER A 154 6.19 7.47 8.99
N THR A 155 7.29 8.20 8.74
CA THR A 155 7.34 9.31 7.78
C THR A 155 6.89 8.88 6.39
N ILE A 156 7.36 7.74 5.86
CA ILE A 156 6.91 7.28 4.53
C ILE A 156 5.41 6.98 4.51
N LEU A 157 4.86 6.40 5.59
CA LEU A 157 3.43 6.11 5.68
C LEU A 157 2.59 7.37 5.92
N HIS A 158 3.14 8.36 6.61
CA HIS A 158 2.59 9.69 6.77
C HIS A 158 2.42 10.35 5.40
N GLU A 159 3.50 10.49 4.62
CA GLU A 159 3.42 11.06 3.27
C GLU A 159 2.56 10.22 2.32
N PHE A 160 2.58 8.89 2.47
CA PHE A 160 1.71 8.01 1.68
C PHE A 160 0.22 8.16 2.03
N THR A 161 -0.09 8.62 3.24
CA THR A 161 -1.46 8.95 3.64
C THR A 161 -1.92 10.19 2.90
N HIS A 162 -1.12 11.26 2.88
CA HIS A 162 -1.37 12.46 2.07
C HIS A 162 -1.51 12.15 0.58
N TYR A 163 -0.62 11.32 0.05
CA TYR A 163 -0.71 10.86 -1.34
C TYR A 163 -2.04 10.17 -1.63
N GLY A 164 -2.48 9.29 -0.72
CA GLY A 164 -3.73 8.54 -0.87
C GLY A 164 -4.95 9.45 -0.89
N ASP A 165 -5.01 10.41 0.03
CA ASP A 165 -6.11 11.37 0.15
C ASP A 165 -6.24 12.23 -1.13
N ASP A 166 -5.11 12.66 -1.70
CA ASP A 166 -5.07 13.45 -2.93
C ASP A 166 -5.63 12.72 -4.18
N GLN A 167 -5.75 11.38 -4.16
CA GLN A 167 -6.10 10.62 -5.37
C GLN A 167 -7.58 10.70 -5.78
N ASP A 168 -8.51 10.94 -4.86
CA ASP A 168 -9.95 10.98 -5.16
C ASP A 168 -10.50 12.41 -5.35
N GLY A 169 -9.67 13.43 -5.06
CA GLY A 169 -10.01 14.84 -5.17
C GLY A 169 -10.99 15.33 -4.09
N GLU A 170 -11.21 14.54 -3.04
CA GLU A 170 -11.99 14.88 -1.85
C GLU A 170 -11.06 14.90 -0.62
N ASP A 171 -10.58 16.08 -0.25
CA ASP A 171 -9.78 16.25 0.98
C ASP A 171 -10.51 15.72 2.23
N TYR A 172 -9.77 15.03 3.08
CA TYR A 172 -10.23 14.68 4.42
C TYR A 172 -10.51 15.95 5.25
N THR A 173 -11.78 16.29 5.45
CA THR A 173 -12.18 17.55 6.13
C THR A 173 -12.41 17.43 7.64
N GLU A 174 -12.29 16.24 8.24
CA GLU A 174 -12.53 16.04 9.67
C GLU A 174 -11.28 16.36 10.53
N GLY A 175 -11.12 17.64 10.90
CA GLY A 175 -10.20 18.04 11.97
C GLY A 175 -8.87 18.61 11.48
N HIS A 176 -8.91 19.84 10.97
CA HIS A 176 -7.79 20.80 10.96
C HIS A 176 -6.43 20.39 10.32
N GLY A 177 -6.42 19.49 9.33
CA GLY A 177 -5.53 19.63 8.16
C GLY A 177 -4.16 18.95 8.19
N GLU A 178 -4.09 17.73 8.72
CA GLU A 178 -2.88 16.88 8.63
C GLU A 178 -3.26 15.38 8.73
N GLU A 179 -3.52 14.75 7.59
CA GLU A 179 -3.96 13.35 7.47
C GLU A 179 -2.90 12.34 7.94
N GLY A 180 -1.62 12.65 7.71
CA GLY A 180 -0.48 11.84 8.12
C GLY A 180 -0.36 11.74 9.65
N GLN A 181 -0.51 12.86 10.35
CA GLN A 181 -0.49 12.95 11.80
C GLN A 181 -1.70 12.21 12.38
N ALA A 182 -2.89 12.37 11.80
CA ALA A 182 -4.07 11.61 12.19
C ALA A 182 -3.85 10.09 12.03
N PHE A 183 -3.17 9.68 10.95
CA PHE A 183 -2.74 8.30 10.75
C PHE A 183 -1.77 7.84 11.86
N GLU A 184 -0.75 8.62 12.22
CA GLU A 184 0.23 8.27 13.23
C GLU A 184 -0.37 8.17 14.63
N GLU A 185 -1.21 9.13 15.01
CA GLU A 185 -1.98 9.09 16.25
C GLU A 185 -2.86 7.84 16.31
N TYR A 186 -3.52 7.49 15.21
CA TYR A 186 -4.33 6.28 15.14
C TYR A 186 -3.49 5.01 15.27
N VAL A 187 -2.35 4.92 14.59
CA VAL A 187 -1.54 3.69 14.50
C VAL A 187 -0.63 3.51 15.72
N TYR A 188 0.13 4.54 16.05
CA TYR A 188 1.18 4.53 17.06
C TYR A 188 0.68 5.07 18.40
N GLY A 189 -0.36 5.90 18.38
CA GLY A 189 -0.92 6.56 19.56
C GLY A 189 -0.41 7.99 19.75
N ARG A 190 0.44 8.47 18.84
CA ARG A 190 1.01 9.81 18.76
C ARG A 190 1.72 10.02 17.42
N ASP A 191 2.06 11.27 17.16
CA ASP A 191 3.03 11.68 16.16
C ASP A 191 4.44 11.12 16.44
N ILE A 192 5.24 10.92 15.40
CA ILE A 192 6.63 10.44 15.47
C ILE A 192 7.56 11.40 14.70
N ASP A 193 8.00 12.45 15.38
CA ASP A 193 8.84 13.50 14.78
C ASP A 193 10.35 13.21 14.85
N ASN A 194 10.79 12.30 15.71
CA ASN A 194 12.21 12.05 15.96
C ASN A 194 12.47 10.67 16.57
N LEU A 195 13.75 10.35 16.79
CA LEU A 195 14.17 9.07 17.37
C LEU A 195 13.68 8.84 18.80
N GLU A 196 13.51 9.89 19.60
CA GLU A 196 13.00 9.77 20.98
C GLU A 196 11.54 9.31 20.95
N ASP A 197 10.70 9.96 20.14
CA ASP A 197 9.30 9.55 19.96
C ASP A 197 9.17 8.12 19.46
N ALA A 198 9.95 7.76 18.44
CA ALA A 198 9.99 6.39 17.91
C ALA A 198 10.41 5.37 18.98
N SER A 199 11.40 5.72 19.81
CA SER A 199 11.86 4.87 20.91
C SER A 199 10.78 4.68 21.97
N GLU A 200 10.10 5.75 22.38
CA GLU A 200 9.00 5.68 23.35
C GLU A 200 7.86 4.79 22.85
N VAL A 201 7.45 4.91 21.58
CA VAL A 201 6.43 4.05 20.97
C VAL A 201 6.82 2.56 21.05
N ILE A 202 8.09 2.24 20.76
CA ILE A 202 8.61 0.86 20.83
C ILE A 202 8.62 0.35 22.26
N GLU A 203 9.07 1.16 23.22
CA GLU A 203 9.11 0.80 24.64
C GLU A 203 7.72 0.53 25.19
N GLU A 204 6.75 1.39 24.88
CA GLU A 204 5.37 1.21 25.28
C GLU A 204 4.76 -0.06 24.67
N TYR A 205 4.96 -0.30 23.38
CA TYR A 205 4.53 -1.52 22.71
C TYR A 205 5.07 -2.77 23.41
N ASN A 206 6.37 -2.77 23.72
CA ASN A 206 7.02 -3.87 24.42
C ASN A 206 6.47 -4.06 25.84
N ALA A 207 6.24 -2.97 26.58
CA ALA A 207 5.64 -3.01 27.92
C ALA A 207 4.23 -3.61 27.89
N ARG A 208 3.38 -3.21 26.93
CA ARG A 208 2.03 -3.77 26.74
C ARG A 208 2.09 -5.27 26.43
N ARG A 209 3.02 -5.72 25.60
CA ARG A 209 3.20 -7.15 25.28
C ARG A 209 3.66 -7.96 26.48
N ARG A 210 4.59 -7.45 27.29
CA ARG A 210 5.05 -8.12 28.52
C ARG A 210 3.88 -8.31 29.50
N ARG A 211 3.05 -7.27 29.71
CA ARG A 211 1.86 -7.34 30.57
C ARG A 211 0.83 -8.39 30.10
N ARG A 212 0.68 -8.59 28.79
CA ARG A 212 -0.24 -9.60 28.22
C ARG A 212 0.26 -11.03 28.35
N ARG A 213 1.58 -11.25 28.39
CA ARG A 213 2.19 -12.59 28.54
C ARG A 213 2.31 -13.06 29.99
N GLY A 214 2.25 -12.13 30.95
CA GLY A 214 2.27 -12.44 32.39
C GLY A 214 0.88 -12.64 33.01
N ARG A 215 -0.18 -12.65 32.20
CA ARG A 215 -1.55 -13.02 32.60
C ARG A 215 -1.89 -14.37 31.99
#